data_AF-Q0QFR9-F1
#
_entry.id   AF-Q0QFR9-F1
#
_cell.length_a   1.000
_cell.length_b   1.000
_cell.length_c   1.000
_cell.angle_alpha   90.00
_cell.angle_beta   90.00
_cell.angle_gamma   90.00
#
_symmetry.space_group_name_H-M   'P 1'
#
loop_
_entity.id
_entity.type
_entity.pdbx_description
1 polymer ?
#
loop_
_entity_poly.entity_id
_entity_poly.type
_entity_poly.pdbx_seq_one_letter_code
_entity_poly.pdbx_strand_id
1 'polypeptide(L)'
;LGSDLNRGLLKFAKKVPIGAKYDFNYYINTRRGIFWLKIHLANLCGQDKLSFDDRIKYIDDNISNIMDSADHPLSGKRWWLDSENPWQSLASCFELTNVIRSPTPELFESQIPVQMDGSCNGLQHYAALGRDNLGALHVNLLPTIKPMDVYSGVLNVVKKNIEMDAKNEHPLATILNGNVYRSTIKQTVMTSVYGVTWVGAREQIQKRLKERKEIDEEMAYKCACYLATVTLKSLGQVFSSAKAIMEWLNELAHLISSHDKPVMWVSPLGLPVVQPYRSKRKHTINTILQKVTMIDNDDKLPIHLSRQKS
;
A
#
# COMPACT_ATOMS: atom_id res chain seq x y z
N LEU A 1 1.88 -5.86 12.96
CA LEU A 1 3.08 -5.02 12.75
C LEU A 1 2.83 -3.64 13.33
N GLY A 2 3.82 -3.03 14.00
CA GLY A 2 3.70 -1.75 14.71
C GLY A 2 3.86 -0.52 13.81
N SER A 3 3.81 0.65 14.45
CA SER A 3 4.00 1.98 13.82
C SER A 3 5.45 2.21 13.39
N ASP A 4 5.72 3.33 12.71
CA ASP A 4 7.08 3.76 12.32
C ASP A 4 8.05 3.71 13.51
N LEU A 5 7.65 4.24 14.68
CA LEU A 5 8.45 4.19 15.91
C LEU A 5 8.80 2.75 16.31
N ASN A 6 7.82 1.83 16.33
CA ASN A 6 8.09 0.44 16.68
C ASN A 6 9.08 -0.22 15.70
N ARG A 7 8.99 0.11 14.41
CA ARG A 7 9.89 -0.43 13.38
C ARG A 7 11.30 0.17 13.49
N GLY A 8 11.41 1.47 13.72
CA GLY A 8 12.68 2.16 13.91
C GLY A 8 13.46 1.69 15.14
N LEU A 9 12.77 1.18 16.17
CA LEU A 9 13.39 0.59 17.36
C LEU A 9 13.96 -0.82 17.14
N LEU A 10 13.43 -1.58 16.19
CA LEU A 10 13.79 -2.98 15.99
C LEU A 10 14.89 -3.12 14.93
N LYS A 11 15.91 -3.92 15.25
CA LYS A 11 17.01 -4.30 14.35
C LYS A 11 17.20 -5.81 14.37
N PHE A 12 17.87 -6.38 13.37
CA PHE A 12 18.23 -7.80 13.42
C PHE A 12 19.23 -8.08 14.53
N ALA A 13 18.99 -9.13 15.32
CA ALA A 13 19.91 -9.55 16.37
C ALA A 13 21.25 -10.01 15.80
N LYS A 14 21.21 -10.81 14.72
CA LYS A 14 22.41 -11.25 13.99
C LYS A 14 22.83 -10.17 13.01
N LYS A 15 24.06 -9.69 13.14
CA LYS A 15 24.68 -8.77 12.18
C LYS A 15 25.21 -9.52 10.96
N VAL A 16 25.29 -8.83 9.84
CA VAL A 16 25.86 -9.36 8.58
C VAL A 16 26.74 -8.29 7.95
N PRO A 17 27.96 -8.63 7.46
CA PRO A 17 28.79 -7.68 6.73
C PRO A 17 28.04 -7.11 5.53
N ILE A 18 28.00 -5.79 5.38
CA ILE A 18 27.20 -5.11 4.36
C ILE A 18 27.69 -5.40 2.92
N GLY A 19 28.95 -5.77 2.76
CA GLY A 19 29.53 -6.26 1.51
C GLY A 19 29.49 -7.79 1.34
N ALA A 20 28.83 -8.52 2.24
CA ALA A 20 28.77 -9.98 2.18
C ALA A 20 28.11 -10.47 0.87
N LYS A 21 28.66 -11.55 0.32
CA LYS A 21 28.08 -12.27 -0.81
C LYS A 21 27.22 -13.40 -0.26
N TYR A 22 25.95 -13.43 -0.64
CA TYR A 22 25.09 -14.59 -0.44
C TYR A 22 24.67 -15.08 -1.82
N ASP A 23 25.26 -16.19 -2.25
CA ASP A 23 24.89 -16.87 -3.48
C ASP A 23 23.93 -17.99 -3.12
N PHE A 24 22.70 -17.92 -3.64
CA PHE A 24 21.75 -19.04 -3.56
C PHE A 24 21.45 -19.65 -4.92
N ASN A 25 21.92 -19.06 -6.03
CA ASN A 25 21.85 -19.58 -7.40
C ASN A 25 22.49 -18.58 -8.38
N TYR A 26 23.57 -19.01 -9.06
CA TYR A 26 24.12 -18.52 -10.33
C TYR A 26 24.25 -16.99 -10.54
N TYR A 27 25.51 -16.52 -10.46
CA TYR A 27 26.06 -15.29 -11.05
C TYR A 27 25.31 -13.98 -10.76
N ILE A 28 25.57 -13.37 -9.60
CA ILE A 28 25.76 -11.91 -9.50
C ILE A 28 26.76 -11.58 -8.38
N ASN A 29 27.95 -11.12 -8.79
CA ASN A 29 29.09 -10.79 -7.97
C ASN A 29 28.99 -9.33 -7.46
N THR A 30 27.92 -8.95 -6.74
CA THR A 30 27.73 -7.53 -6.37
C THR A 30 27.72 -7.28 -4.87
N ARG A 31 28.76 -6.58 -4.38
CA ARG A 31 28.86 -6.00 -3.03
C ARG A 31 27.94 -4.78 -2.93
N ARG A 32 26.62 -5.00 -2.88
CA ARG A 32 25.60 -3.93 -3.01
C ARG A 32 24.86 -3.58 -1.71
N GLY A 33 25.29 -4.03 -0.54
CA GLY A 33 24.58 -3.67 0.70
C GLY A 33 24.58 -2.16 0.98
N ILE A 34 25.67 -1.44 0.69
CA ILE A 34 25.71 0.03 0.83
C ILE A 34 24.73 0.67 -0.17
N PHE A 35 24.73 0.18 -1.40
CA PHE A 35 23.78 0.60 -2.44
C PHE A 35 22.33 0.42 -1.98
N TRP A 36 21.98 -0.74 -1.41
CA TRP A 36 20.64 -1.02 -0.90
C TRP A 36 20.29 -0.24 0.36
N LEU A 37 21.26 0.05 1.25
CA LEU A 37 21.05 0.91 2.40
C LEU A 37 20.74 2.36 1.99
N LYS A 38 21.43 2.89 0.97
CA LYS A 38 21.10 4.21 0.40
C LYS A 38 19.71 4.23 -0.21
N ILE A 39 19.35 3.22 -1.01
CA ILE A 39 17.99 3.11 -1.57
C ILE A 39 16.94 3.00 -0.47
N HIS A 40 17.22 2.22 0.58
CA HIS A 40 16.32 2.08 1.72
C HIS A 40 16.05 3.44 2.38
N LEU A 41 17.11 4.19 2.70
CA LEU A 41 16.97 5.52 3.29
C LEU A 41 16.22 6.48 2.34
N ALA A 42 16.52 6.47 1.04
CA ALA A 42 15.79 7.27 0.06
C ALA A 42 14.29 6.95 0.02
N ASN A 43 13.93 5.66 0.11
CA ASN A 43 12.53 5.22 0.19
C ASN A 43 11.84 5.72 1.45
N LEU A 44 12.51 5.67 2.60
CA LEU A 44 11.98 6.19 3.87
C LEU A 44 11.77 7.71 3.82
N CYS A 45 12.59 8.42 3.05
CA CYS A 45 12.44 9.85 2.70
C CYS A 45 11.38 10.13 1.63
N GLY A 46 10.61 9.14 1.17
CA GLY A 46 9.53 9.31 0.19
C GLY A 46 10.00 9.45 -1.27
N GLN A 47 11.25 9.10 -1.58
CA GLN A 47 11.82 9.16 -2.93
C GLN A 47 11.65 7.84 -3.72
N ASP A 48 10.63 7.04 -3.37
CA ASP A 48 10.36 5.70 -3.89
C ASP A 48 9.91 5.67 -5.37
N LYS A 49 9.68 6.84 -5.99
CA LYS A 49 9.30 6.98 -7.41
C LYS A 49 10.47 7.32 -8.33
N LEU A 50 11.62 7.65 -7.77
CA LEU A 50 12.84 7.92 -8.54
C LEU A 50 13.46 6.60 -9.04
N SER A 51 14.31 6.68 -10.07
CA SER A 51 15.16 5.55 -10.44
C SER A 51 16.12 5.22 -9.29
N PHE A 52 16.70 4.02 -9.27
CA PHE A 52 17.67 3.69 -8.22
C PHE A 52 18.90 4.61 -8.22
N ASP A 53 19.36 5.03 -9.40
CA ASP A 53 20.49 5.96 -9.52
C ASP A 53 20.13 7.34 -8.98
N ASP A 54 18.93 7.85 -9.30
CA ASP A 54 18.43 9.12 -8.77
C ASP A 54 18.22 9.08 -7.25
N ARG A 55 17.79 7.93 -6.69
CA ARG A 55 17.69 7.74 -5.23
C ARG A 55 19.05 7.80 -4.55
N ILE A 56 20.07 7.21 -5.16
CA ILE A 56 21.43 7.23 -4.63
C ILE A 56 21.98 8.64 -4.69
N LYS A 57 21.80 9.34 -5.83
CA LYS A 57 22.18 10.73 -5.97
C LYS A 57 21.53 11.60 -4.88
N TYR A 58 20.23 11.43 -4.63
CA TYR A 58 19.53 12.15 -3.56
C TYR A 58 20.18 11.96 -2.19
N ILE A 59 20.60 10.72 -1.86
CA ILE A 59 21.29 10.44 -0.60
C ILE A 59 22.70 11.01 -0.58
N ASP A 60 23.43 10.90 -1.68
CA ASP A 60 24.80 11.42 -1.81
C ASP A 60 24.83 12.95 -1.70
N ASP A 61 23.85 13.64 -2.28
CA ASP A 61 23.68 15.09 -2.18
C ASP A 61 23.28 15.53 -0.74
N ASN A 62 22.81 14.61 0.11
CA ASN A 62 22.35 14.88 1.48
C ASN A 62 23.24 14.27 2.59
N ILE A 63 24.43 13.75 2.26
CA ILE A 63 25.32 13.09 3.25
C ILE A 63 25.57 13.94 4.50
N SER A 64 25.80 15.24 4.34
CA SER A 64 26.02 16.15 5.48
C SER A 64 24.81 16.21 6.43
N ASN A 65 23.58 16.17 5.89
CA ASN A 65 22.36 16.17 6.70
C ASN A 65 22.13 14.81 7.37
N ILE A 66 22.54 13.73 6.72
CA ILE A 66 22.47 12.36 7.27
C ILE A 66 23.42 12.20 8.45
N MET A 67 24.67 12.66 8.30
CA MET A 67 25.66 12.64 9.38
C MET A 67 25.26 13.55 10.53
N ASP A 68 24.75 14.76 10.24
CA ASP A 68 24.20 15.66 11.28
C ASP A 68 23.02 15.03 12.04
N SER A 69 22.10 14.36 11.32
CA SER A 69 20.98 13.64 11.95
C SER A 69 21.45 12.49 12.83
N ALA A 70 22.57 11.84 12.50
CA ALA A 70 23.16 10.77 13.30
C ALA A 70 23.96 11.29 14.51
N ASP A 71 24.65 12.42 14.39
CA ASP A 71 25.48 12.96 15.48
C ASP A 71 24.66 13.80 16.47
N HIS A 72 23.73 14.60 15.96
CA HIS A 72 22.97 15.59 16.70
C HIS A 72 21.45 15.42 16.44
N PRO A 73 20.86 14.25 16.74
CA PRO A 73 19.50 13.91 16.32
C PRO A 73 18.42 14.88 16.82
N LEU A 74 18.65 15.56 17.96
CA LEU A 74 17.71 16.51 18.57
C LEU A 74 18.17 17.96 18.51
N SER A 75 19.49 18.21 18.45
CA SER A 75 20.08 19.56 18.51
C SER A 75 20.59 20.09 17.17
N GLY A 76 20.71 19.24 16.16
CA GLY A 76 21.15 19.61 14.81
C GLY A 76 20.00 20.12 13.94
N LYS A 77 20.13 19.93 12.63
CA LYS A 77 19.13 20.35 11.63
C LYS A 77 17.86 19.51 11.68
N ARG A 78 17.91 18.31 12.26
CA ARG A 78 16.78 17.37 12.39
C ARG A 78 16.13 17.00 11.05
N TRP A 79 16.92 16.91 9.99
CA TRP A 79 16.49 16.59 8.63
C TRP A 79 15.64 15.31 8.53
N TRP A 80 15.93 14.32 9.39
CA TRP A 80 15.17 13.07 9.46
C TRP A 80 13.67 13.24 9.75
N LEU A 81 13.25 14.34 10.40
CA LEU A 81 11.84 14.64 10.70
C LEU A 81 11.02 14.96 9.45
N ASP A 82 11.65 15.40 8.37
CA ASP A 82 10.98 15.74 7.11
C ASP A 82 10.64 14.51 6.25
N SER A 83 11.07 13.32 6.66
CA SER A 83 10.84 12.07 5.93
C SER A 83 9.44 11.49 6.17
N GLU A 84 8.96 10.63 5.25
CA GLU A 84 7.67 9.94 5.41
C GLU A 84 7.68 8.94 6.59
N ASN A 85 8.85 8.39 6.94
CA ASN A 85 9.04 7.43 8.03
C ASN A 85 10.19 7.89 8.96
N PRO A 86 9.99 8.93 9.79
CA PRO A 86 11.05 9.61 10.55
C PRO A 86 11.94 8.68 11.38
N TRP A 87 11.36 7.80 12.19
CA TRP A 87 12.13 6.98 13.12
C TRP A 87 12.97 5.93 12.41
N GLN A 88 12.44 5.32 11.34
CA GLN A 88 13.21 4.42 10.49
C GLN A 88 14.29 5.16 9.70
N SER A 89 14.02 6.38 9.22
CA SER A 89 15.02 7.22 8.55
C SER A 89 16.17 7.53 9.48
N LEU A 90 15.90 7.94 10.72
CA LEU A 90 16.92 8.20 11.73
C LEU A 90 17.75 6.96 12.04
N ALA A 91 17.10 5.80 12.23
CA ALA A 91 17.80 4.53 12.43
C ALA A 91 18.76 4.20 11.27
N SER A 92 18.33 4.49 10.05
CA SER A 92 19.14 4.31 8.84
C SER A 92 20.24 5.37 8.68
N CYS A 93 20.03 6.61 9.16
CA CYS A 93 21.07 7.64 9.21
C CYS A 93 22.22 7.24 10.14
N PHE A 94 21.92 6.70 11.34
CA PHE A 94 22.94 6.15 12.23
C PHE A 94 23.75 5.06 11.54
N GLU A 95 23.06 4.12 10.89
CA GLU A 95 23.69 2.97 10.23
C GLU A 95 24.60 3.42 9.08
N LEU A 96 24.10 4.28 8.18
CA LEU A 96 24.86 4.77 7.03
C LEU A 96 26.05 5.63 7.47
N THR A 97 25.90 6.45 8.51
CA THR A 97 27.01 7.23 9.08
C THR A 97 28.11 6.32 9.65
N ASN A 98 27.74 5.25 10.35
CA ASN A 98 28.70 4.26 10.84
C ASN A 98 29.41 3.52 9.71
N VAL A 99 28.70 3.19 8.63
CA VAL A 99 29.29 2.60 7.42
C VAL A 99 30.31 3.56 6.79
N ILE A 100 29.96 4.83 6.62
CA ILE A 100 30.83 5.85 6.00
C ILE A 100 32.10 6.09 6.84
N ARG A 101 31.97 6.08 8.17
CA ARG A 101 33.10 6.27 9.09
C ARG A 101 33.95 5.02 9.29
N SER A 102 33.48 3.85 8.86
CA SER A 102 34.24 2.61 8.97
C SER A 102 35.50 2.69 8.09
N PRO A 103 36.68 2.27 8.60
CA PRO A 103 37.88 2.16 7.77
C PRO A 103 37.74 1.09 6.68
N THR A 104 36.81 0.14 6.87
CA THR A 104 36.47 -0.91 5.90
C THR A 104 34.95 -0.99 5.72
N PRO A 105 34.34 -0.05 4.96
CA PRO A 105 32.88 0.05 4.84
C PRO A 105 32.19 -1.25 4.40
N GLU A 106 32.80 -2.03 3.51
CA GLU A 106 32.24 -3.30 3.03
C GLU A 106 32.22 -4.41 4.09
N LEU A 107 33.08 -4.33 5.11
CA LEU A 107 33.11 -5.29 6.22
C LEU A 107 32.25 -4.84 7.40
N PHE A 108 31.63 -3.66 7.32
CA PHE A 108 30.76 -3.16 8.37
C PHE A 108 29.58 -4.11 8.60
N GLU A 109 29.44 -4.59 9.82
CA GLU A 109 28.37 -5.51 10.20
C GLU A 109 27.06 -4.77 10.47
N SER A 110 26.17 -4.77 9.48
CA SER A 110 24.89 -4.07 9.57
C SER A 110 23.81 -4.90 10.25
N GLN A 111 22.87 -4.21 10.90
CA GLN A 111 21.69 -4.80 11.55
C GLN A 111 20.36 -4.23 11.03
N ILE A 112 20.41 -3.20 10.17
CA ILE A 112 19.20 -2.54 9.68
C ILE A 112 18.49 -3.44 8.66
N PRO A 113 17.18 -3.73 8.86
CA PRO A 113 16.40 -4.41 7.87
C PRO A 113 16.10 -3.49 6.68
N VAL A 114 16.69 -3.79 5.52
CA VAL A 114 16.35 -3.12 4.27
C VAL A 114 15.01 -3.64 3.75
N GLN A 115 14.03 -2.74 3.63
CA GLN A 115 12.68 -3.07 3.19
C GLN A 115 12.56 -3.02 1.67
N MET A 116 11.96 -4.06 1.11
CA MET A 116 11.57 -4.17 -0.30
C MET A 116 10.08 -4.49 -0.35
N ASP A 117 9.29 -3.67 -1.05
CA ASP A 117 7.85 -3.87 -1.22
C ASP A 117 7.45 -3.64 -2.69
N GLY A 118 6.44 -4.37 -3.13
CA GLY A 118 5.91 -4.23 -4.48
C GLY A 118 4.93 -3.06 -4.58
N SER A 119 4.90 -2.43 -5.76
CA SER A 119 3.93 -1.36 -6.04
C SER A 119 2.54 -1.96 -6.24
N CYS A 120 1.78 -2.08 -5.15
CA CYS A 120 0.44 -2.67 -5.11
C CYS A 120 0.41 -4.18 -5.47
N ASN A 121 0.88 -5.02 -4.54
CA ASN A 121 0.96 -6.48 -4.69
C ASN A 121 -0.35 -7.13 -5.18
N GLY A 122 -1.52 -6.64 -4.73
CA GLY A 122 -2.82 -7.14 -5.19
C GLY A 122 -3.02 -6.99 -6.71
N LEU A 123 -2.71 -5.82 -7.28
CA LEU A 123 -2.79 -5.62 -8.73
C LEU A 123 -1.71 -6.39 -9.49
N GLN A 124 -0.53 -6.59 -8.90
CA GLN A 124 0.51 -7.46 -9.47
C GLN A 124 -0.01 -8.89 -9.63
N HIS A 125 -0.66 -9.45 -8.60
CA HIS A 125 -1.27 -10.78 -8.70
C HIS A 125 -2.39 -10.84 -9.73
N TYR A 126 -3.28 -9.86 -9.79
CA TYR A 126 -4.32 -9.83 -10.83
C TYR A 126 -3.76 -9.72 -12.24
N ALA A 127 -2.76 -8.87 -12.46
CA ALA A 127 -2.10 -8.75 -13.76
C ALA A 127 -1.43 -10.07 -14.18
N ALA A 128 -0.81 -10.78 -13.23
CA ALA A 128 -0.22 -12.10 -13.49
C ALA A 128 -1.27 -13.18 -13.79
N LEU A 129 -2.35 -13.26 -13.00
CA LEU A 129 -3.46 -14.20 -13.21
C LEU A 129 -4.12 -13.99 -14.57
N GLY A 130 -4.37 -12.73 -14.92
CA GLY A 130 -5.01 -12.34 -16.17
C GLY A 130 -4.08 -12.21 -17.37
N ARG A 131 -2.77 -12.41 -17.18
CA ARG A 131 -1.71 -12.14 -18.17
C ARG A 131 -1.88 -10.79 -18.89
N ASP A 132 -2.25 -9.78 -18.12
CA ASP A 132 -2.56 -8.44 -18.62
C ASP A 132 -1.28 -7.64 -18.81
N ASN A 133 -0.82 -7.50 -20.05
CA ASN A 133 0.42 -6.76 -20.36
C ASN A 133 0.37 -5.29 -19.95
N LEU A 134 -0.77 -4.62 -20.15
CA LEU A 134 -0.90 -3.20 -19.78
C LEU A 134 -0.97 -3.06 -18.27
N GLY A 135 -1.75 -3.90 -17.59
CA GLY A 135 -1.77 -3.96 -16.13
C GLY A 135 -0.38 -4.23 -15.55
N ALA A 136 0.31 -5.24 -16.08
CA ALA A 136 1.66 -5.66 -15.68
C ALA A 136 2.70 -4.54 -15.83
N LEU A 137 2.61 -3.73 -16.89
CA LEU A 137 3.46 -2.54 -17.05
C LEU A 137 3.24 -1.53 -15.91
N HIS A 138 1.98 -1.21 -15.59
CA HIS A 138 1.65 -0.19 -14.58
C HIS A 138 2.04 -0.57 -13.15
N VAL A 139 2.20 -1.87 -12.88
CA VAL A 139 2.55 -2.42 -11.56
C VAL A 139 3.96 -3.00 -11.50
N ASN A 140 4.82 -2.65 -12.47
CA ASN A 140 6.25 -2.99 -12.50
C ASN A 140 6.57 -4.49 -12.61
N LEU A 141 5.69 -5.28 -13.24
CA LEU A 141 5.99 -6.67 -13.60
C LEU A 141 6.80 -6.77 -14.90
N LEU A 142 6.65 -5.79 -15.79
CA LEU A 142 7.48 -5.65 -16.99
C LEU A 142 8.67 -4.71 -16.69
N PRO A 143 9.85 -4.96 -17.28
CA PRO A 143 11.03 -4.14 -17.03
C PRO A 143 10.83 -2.73 -17.61
N THR A 144 11.12 -1.72 -16.79
CA THR A 144 11.09 -0.30 -17.17
C THR A 144 12.32 0.43 -16.63
N ILE A 145 12.69 1.54 -17.26
CA ILE A 145 13.84 2.38 -16.82
C ILE A 145 13.51 3.09 -15.49
N LYS A 146 12.26 3.54 -15.34
CA LYS A 146 11.76 4.17 -14.12
C LYS A 146 10.56 3.37 -13.60
N PRO A 147 10.39 3.29 -12.27
CA PRO A 147 9.24 2.62 -11.69
C PRO A 147 7.96 3.34 -12.11
N MET A 148 7.01 2.57 -12.62
CA MET A 148 5.67 3.03 -12.94
C MET A 148 4.88 3.26 -11.66
N ASP A 149 4.09 4.33 -11.66
CA ASP A 149 3.23 4.73 -10.56
C ASP A 149 1.76 4.50 -10.95
N VAL A 150 1.24 3.31 -10.64
CA VAL A 150 -0.14 2.90 -10.92
C VAL A 150 -1.17 3.97 -10.51
N TYR A 151 -0.96 4.63 -9.38
CA TYR A 151 -1.88 5.64 -8.87
C TYR A 151 -1.93 6.89 -9.75
N SER A 152 -0.80 7.28 -10.33
CA SER A 152 -0.74 8.39 -11.28
C SER A 152 -1.39 8.02 -12.62
N GLY A 153 -1.20 6.78 -13.08
CA GLY A 153 -1.90 6.25 -14.26
C GLY A 153 -3.42 6.31 -14.10
N VAL A 154 -3.95 5.81 -12.98
CA VAL A 154 -5.39 5.87 -12.67
C VAL A 154 -5.86 7.32 -12.50
N LEU A 155 -5.07 8.17 -11.83
CA LEU A 155 -5.39 9.60 -11.64
C LEU A 155 -5.59 10.32 -12.98
N ASN A 156 -4.76 10.04 -13.98
CA ASN A 156 -4.89 10.67 -15.30
C ASN A 156 -6.22 10.31 -15.97
N VAL A 157 -6.65 9.04 -15.87
CA VAL A 157 -7.95 8.61 -16.39
C VAL A 157 -9.09 9.26 -15.60
N VAL A 158 -8.97 9.36 -14.27
CA VAL A 158 -9.96 10.05 -13.42
C VAL A 158 -10.09 11.51 -13.81
N LYS A 159 -8.97 12.24 -13.94
CA LYS A 159 -8.96 13.65 -14.35
C LYS A 159 -9.61 13.86 -15.71
N LYS A 160 -9.30 13.01 -16.70
CA LYS A 160 -9.93 13.06 -18.03
C LYS A 160 -11.44 12.89 -17.97
N ASN A 161 -11.94 11.97 -17.14
CA ASN A 161 -13.37 11.76 -16.96
C ASN A 161 -14.04 12.96 -16.26
N ILE A 162 -13.39 13.55 -15.24
CA ILE A 162 -13.88 14.75 -14.55
C ILE A 162 -13.92 15.95 -15.50
N GLU A 163 -12.88 16.16 -16.31
CA GLU A 163 -12.83 17.24 -17.30
C GLU A 163 -13.95 17.13 -18.34
N MET A 164 -14.25 15.90 -18.79
CA MET A 164 -15.34 15.65 -19.71
C MET A 164 -16.70 15.95 -19.07
N ASP A 165 -16.94 15.49 -17.85
CA ASP A 165 -18.19 15.75 -17.13
C ASP A 165 -18.35 17.24 -16.78
N ALA A 166 -17.26 17.94 -16.45
CA ALA A 166 -17.24 19.38 -16.19
C ALA A 166 -17.57 20.20 -17.44
N LYS A 167 -17.11 19.77 -18.63
CA LYS A 167 -17.51 20.37 -19.91
C LYS A 167 -19.00 20.19 -20.22
N ASN A 168 -19.61 19.13 -19.70
CA ASN A 168 -21.06 18.89 -19.76
C ASN A 168 -21.80 19.54 -18.59
N GLU A 169 -21.19 20.53 -17.92
CA GLU A 169 -21.77 21.31 -16.83
C GLU A 169 -22.18 20.49 -15.58
N HIS A 170 -21.59 19.31 -15.37
CA HIS A 170 -21.86 18.52 -14.17
C HIS A 170 -21.33 19.23 -12.90
N PRO A 171 -22.19 19.64 -11.94
CA PRO A 171 -21.80 20.57 -10.87
C PRO A 171 -20.63 20.07 -10.00
N LEU A 172 -20.63 18.78 -9.65
CA LEU A 172 -19.57 18.19 -8.82
C LEU A 172 -18.27 18.02 -9.58
N ALA A 173 -18.34 17.80 -10.90
CA ALA A 173 -17.15 17.62 -11.72
C ALA A 173 -16.42 18.97 -11.87
N THR A 174 -17.16 20.05 -12.05
CA THR A 174 -16.63 21.42 -12.08
C THR A 174 -15.89 21.78 -10.79
N ILE A 175 -16.45 21.44 -9.62
CA ILE A 175 -15.80 21.67 -8.31
C ILE A 175 -14.49 20.86 -8.18
N LEU A 176 -14.51 19.62 -8.65
CA LEU A 176 -13.37 18.70 -8.53
C LEU A 176 -12.29 18.92 -9.59
N ASN A 177 -12.61 19.60 -10.69
CA ASN A 177 -11.67 19.85 -11.77
C ASN A 177 -10.48 20.68 -11.25
N GLY A 178 -9.26 20.15 -11.40
CA GLY A 178 -8.05 20.73 -10.81
C GLY A 178 -7.78 20.38 -9.33
N ASN A 179 -8.78 19.88 -8.59
CA ASN A 179 -8.70 19.64 -7.14
C ASN A 179 -8.59 18.16 -6.75
N VAL A 180 -8.16 17.29 -7.69
CA VAL A 180 -7.94 15.85 -7.44
C VAL A 180 -6.47 15.49 -7.62
N TYR A 181 -5.91 14.86 -6.60
CA TYR A 181 -4.48 14.53 -6.51
C TYR A 181 -4.28 13.03 -6.30
N ARG A 182 -3.04 12.57 -6.52
CA ARG A 182 -2.65 11.19 -6.24
C ARG A 182 -2.98 10.78 -4.81
N SER A 183 -2.71 11.63 -3.82
CA SER A 183 -3.01 11.37 -2.41
C SER A 183 -4.51 11.18 -2.14
N THR A 184 -5.38 11.80 -2.95
CA THR A 184 -6.83 11.71 -2.81
C THR A 184 -7.35 10.33 -3.16
N ILE A 185 -6.80 9.70 -4.21
CA ILE A 185 -7.29 8.41 -4.72
C ILE A 185 -6.41 7.21 -4.35
N LYS A 186 -5.17 7.42 -3.89
CA LYS A 186 -4.18 6.36 -3.61
C LYS A 186 -4.77 5.26 -2.72
N GLN A 187 -5.40 5.64 -1.63
CA GLN A 187 -5.96 4.67 -0.66
C GLN A 187 -7.10 3.86 -1.28
N THR A 188 -7.99 4.50 -2.03
CA THR A 188 -9.11 3.85 -2.69
C THR A 188 -8.63 2.86 -3.73
N VAL A 189 -7.68 3.24 -4.59
CA VAL A 189 -7.08 2.35 -5.59
C VAL A 189 -6.39 1.15 -4.91
N MET A 190 -5.64 1.39 -3.84
CA MET A 190 -4.94 0.34 -3.10
C MET A 190 -5.91 -0.64 -2.42
N THR A 191 -7.03 -0.15 -1.87
CA THR A 191 -8.00 -1.01 -1.16
C THR A 191 -9.00 -1.68 -2.09
N SER A 192 -9.18 -1.18 -3.31
CA SER A 192 -10.15 -1.73 -4.27
C SER A 192 -9.87 -3.18 -4.66
N VAL A 193 -8.59 -3.56 -4.78
CA VAL A 193 -8.21 -4.97 -5.04
C VAL A 193 -8.45 -5.92 -3.89
N TYR A 194 -8.75 -5.39 -2.70
CA TYR A 194 -9.06 -6.17 -1.50
C TYR A 194 -10.56 -6.15 -1.17
N GLY A 195 -11.43 -5.84 -2.14
CA GLY A 195 -12.88 -5.90 -1.95
C GLY A 195 -13.47 -4.66 -1.27
N VAL A 196 -12.85 -3.48 -1.42
CA VAL A 196 -13.47 -2.25 -0.88
C VAL A 196 -14.85 -2.05 -1.51
N THR A 197 -15.85 -1.81 -0.66
CA THR A 197 -17.18 -1.43 -1.15
C THR A 197 -17.18 0.02 -1.62
N TRP A 198 -18.18 0.40 -2.41
CA TRP A 198 -18.36 1.81 -2.81
C TRP A 198 -18.44 2.75 -1.59
N VAL A 199 -19.10 2.33 -0.51
CA VAL A 199 -19.19 3.11 0.74
C VAL A 199 -17.80 3.30 1.36
N GLY A 200 -16.99 2.23 1.44
CA GLY A 200 -15.63 2.31 1.94
C GLY A 200 -14.73 3.20 1.06
N ALA A 201 -14.85 3.09 -0.26
CA ALA A 201 -14.14 3.96 -1.21
C ALA A 201 -14.47 5.44 -1.01
N ARG A 202 -15.77 5.75 -0.90
CA ARG A 202 -16.29 7.10 -0.62
C ARG A 202 -15.75 7.66 0.70
N GLU A 203 -15.75 6.88 1.77
CA GLU A 203 -15.24 7.31 3.08
C GLU A 203 -13.75 7.66 3.04
N GLN A 204 -12.96 6.82 2.38
CA GLN A 204 -11.53 7.07 2.20
C GLN A 204 -11.27 8.37 1.43
N ILE A 205 -12.02 8.59 0.34
CA ILE A 205 -11.90 9.82 -0.46
C ILE A 205 -12.37 11.04 0.36
N GLN A 206 -13.52 10.96 1.01
CA GLN A 206 -14.07 12.07 1.80
C GLN A 206 -13.07 12.53 2.86
N LYS A 207 -12.43 11.59 3.56
CA LYS A 207 -11.39 11.91 4.54
C LYS A 207 -10.26 12.72 3.91
N ARG A 208 -9.77 12.33 2.74
CA ARG A 208 -8.69 13.05 2.03
C ARG A 208 -9.12 14.41 1.50
N LEU A 209 -10.36 14.56 1.05
CA LEU A 209 -10.89 15.86 0.64
C LEU A 209 -10.98 16.82 1.83
N LYS A 210 -11.44 16.36 2.99
CA LYS A 210 -11.51 17.16 4.22
C LYS A 210 -10.13 17.58 4.75
N GLU A 211 -9.13 16.70 4.66
CA GLU A 211 -7.75 17.01 5.09
C GLU A 211 -7.13 18.16 4.29
N ARG A 212 -7.49 18.32 3.01
CA ARG A 212 -6.94 19.35 2.12
C ARG A 212 -7.60 20.72 2.27
N LYS A 213 -8.86 20.80 2.70
CA LYS A 213 -9.62 22.05 2.87
C LYS A 213 -9.74 22.91 1.60
N GLU A 214 -9.57 22.32 0.42
CA GLU A 214 -9.76 22.97 -0.89
C GLU A 214 -11.21 22.91 -1.39
N ILE A 215 -12.01 22.02 -0.78
CA ILE A 215 -13.44 21.84 -1.07
C ILE A 215 -14.21 22.12 0.21
N ASP A 216 -15.31 22.86 0.07
CA ASP A 216 -16.22 23.15 1.17
C ASP A 216 -16.72 21.86 1.85
N GLU A 217 -16.82 21.89 3.18
CA GLU A 217 -17.09 20.70 3.98
C GLU A 217 -18.50 20.15 3.71
N GLU A 218 -19.47 21.03 3.43
CA GLU A 218 -20.84 20.66 3.06
C GLU A 218 -20.86 19.90 1.71
N MET A 219 -19.98 20.28 0.79
CA MET A 219 -19.87 19.66 -0.53
C MET A 219 -18.94 18.45 -0.56
N ALA A 220 -18.08 18.27 0.44
CA ALA A 220 -17.10 17.18 0.52
C ALA A 220 -17.77 15.80 0.43
N TYR A 221 -18.95 15.61 1.03
CA TYR A 221 -19.67 14.34 0.94
C TYR A 221 -20.13 14.05 -0.50
N LYS A 222 -20.80 15.01 -1.15
CA LYS A 222 -21.31 14.85 -2.52
C LYS A 222 -20.16 14.66 -3.52
N CYS A 223 -19.10 15.45 -3.38
CA CYS A 223 -17.89 15.32 -4.18
C CYS A 223 -17.22 13.94 -3.99
N ALA A 224 -17.16 13.44 -2.76
CA ALA A 224 -16.63 12.11 -2.49
C ALA A 224 -17.48 10.99 -3.12
N CYS A 225 -18.81 11.10 -3.11
CA CYS A 225 -19.70 10.14 -3.79
C CYS A 225 -19.42 10.08 -5.29
N TYR A 226 -19.37 11.24 -5.95
CA TYR A 226 -19.07 11.31 -7.38
C TYR A 226 -17.65 10.80 -7.68
N LEU A 227 -16.64 11.26 -6.92
CA LEU A 227 -15.25 10.88 -7.14
C LEU A 227 -15.00 9.40 -6.87
N ALA A 228 -15.69 8.77 -5.91
CA ALA A 228 -15.61 7.32 -5.69
C ALA A 228 -16.09 6.54 -6.92
N THR A 229 -17.23 6.94 -7.49
CA THR A 229 -17.78 6.32 -8.70
C THR A 229 -16.83 6.47 -9.89
N VAL A 230 -16.32 7.68 -10.13
CA VAL A 230 -15.37 7.93 -11.23
C VAL A 230 -14.07 7.16 -11.01
N THR A 231 -13.54 7.14 -9.79
CA THR A 231 -12.29 6.43 -9.45
C THR A 231 -12.40 4.93 -9.68
N LEU A 232 -13.47 4.29 -9.18
CA LEU A 232 -13.69 2.85 -9.37
C LEU A 232 -13.92 2.49 -10.85
N LYS A 233 -14.65 3.34 -11.59
CA LYS A 233 -14.83 3.18 -13.04
C LYS A 233 -13.50 3.28 -13.79
N SER A 234 -12.69 4.30 -13.49
CA SER A 234 -11.37 4.49 -14.09
C SER A 234 -10.42 3.35 -13.76
N LEU A 235 -10.45 2.82 -12.53
CA LEU A 235 -9.65 1.66 -12.16
C LEU A 235 -9.99 0.44 -13.03
N GLY A 236 -11.28 0.17 -13.24
CA GLY A 236 -11.73 -0.92 -14.10
C GLY A 236 -11.39 -0.72 -15.58
N GLN A 237 -11.16 0.52 -16.04
CA GLN A 237 -10.67 0.80 -17.39
C GLN A 237 -9.18 0.51 -17.54
N VAL A 238 -8.38 0.84 -16.52
CA VAL A 238 -6.92 0.59 -16.52
C VAL A 238 -6.62 -0.90 -16.30
N PHE A 239 -7.40 -1.58 -15.45
CA PHE A 239 -7.21 -2.97 -15.08
C PHE A 239 -8.45 -3.80 -15.41
N SER A 240 -8.80 -3.86 -16.70
CA SER A 240 -9.98 -4.59 -17.18
C SER A 240 -9.92 -6.08 -16.86
N SER A 241 -8.73 -6.68 -16.96
CA SER A 241 -8.50 -8.09 -16.63
C SER A 241 -8.70 -8.36 -15.13
N ALA A 242 -8.17 -7.49 -14.26
CA ALA A 242 -8.40 -7.60 -12.82
C ALA A 242 -9.89 -7.49 -12.49
N LYS A 243 -10.60 -6.55 -13.12
CA LYS A 243 -12.05 -6.38 -12.95
C LYS A 243 -12.81 -7.65 -13.34
N ALA A 244 -12.51 -8.23 -14.50
CA ALA A 244 -13.16 -9.45 -14.96
C ALA A 244 -12.93 -10.63 -14.01
N ILE A 245 -11.71 -10.80 -13.49
CA ILE A 245 -11.39 -11.87 -12.52
C ILE A 245 -12.17 -11.65 -11.22
N MET A 246 -12.22 -10.41 -10.70
CA MET A 246 -12.99 -10.08 -9.49
C MET A 246 -14.48 -10.37 -9.67
N GLU A 247 -15.07 -9.98 -10.81
CA GLU A 247 -16.48 -10.24 -11.13
C GLU A 247 -16.76 -11.75 -11.19
N TRP A 248 -15.89 -12.52 -11.84
CA TRP A 248 -16.00 -13.99 -11.89
C TRP A 248 -15.90 -14.65 -10.51
N LEU A 249 -14.94 -14.25 -9.68
CA LEU A 249 -14.82 -14.77 -8.30
C LEU A 249 -16.04 -14.42 -7.45
N ASN A 250 -16.59 -13.22 -7.62
CA ASN A 250 -17.80 -12.78 -6.91
C ASN A 250 -19.04 -13.59 -7.30
N GLU A 251 -19.16 -13.97 -8.58
CA GLU A 251 -20.23 -14.86 -9.07
C GLU A 251 -20.09 -16.26 -8.49
N LEU A 252 -18.88 -16.83 -8.49
CA LEU A 252 -18.62 -18.12 -7.87
C LEU A 252 -18.94 -18.13 -6.37
N ALA A 253 -18.49 -17.10 -5.64
CA ALA A 253 -18.78 -16.96 -4.22
C ALA A 253 -20.29 -16.87 -3.95
N HIS A 254 -21.03 -16.17 -4.81
CA HIS A 254 -22.49 -16.10 -4.71
C HIS A 254 -23.15 -17.45 -4.96
N LEU A 255 -22.74 -18.20 -5.99
CA LEU A 255 -23.28 -19.53 -6.29
C LEU A 255 -22.98 -20.56 -5.20
N ILE A 256 -21.78 -20.53 -4.61
CA ILE A 256 -21.40 -21.43 -3.52
C ILE A 256 -22.22 -21.11 -2.27
N SER A 257 -22.28 -19.82 -1.90
CA SER A 257 -22.96 -19.37 -0.69
C SER A 257 -24.49 -19.49 -0.77
N SER A 258 -25.10 -19.42 -1.95
CA SER A 258 -26.54 -19.64 -2.13
C SER A 258 -26.98 -21.09 -1.79
N HIS A 259 -26.03 -22.03 -1.78
CA HIS A 259 -26.23 -23.41 -1.32
C HIS A 259 -25.81 -23.61 0.14
N ASP A 260 -25.70 -22.53 0.93
CA ASP A 260 -25.29 -22.51 2.34
C ASP A 260 -23.92 -23.16 2.61
N LYS A 261 -23.03 -23.10 1.62
CA LYS A 261 -21.64 -23.56 1.74
C LYS A 261 -20.68 -22.38 1.86
N PRO A 262 -19.63 -22.48 2.70
CA PRO A 262 -18.57 -21.48 2.72
C PRO A 262 -17.72 -21.58 1.45
N VAL A 263 -17.19 -20.45 1.01
CA VAL A 263 -16.14 -20.44 -0.01
C VAL A 263 -14.88 -21.04 0.59
N MET A 264 -14.31 -22.01 -0.12
CA MET A 264 -13.13 -22.76 0.29
C MET A 264 -12.21 -22.97 -0.89
N TRP A 265 -10.91 -22.94 -0.65
CA TRP A 265 -9.89 -23.27 -1.65
C TRP A 265 -8.65 -23.84 -0.96
N VAL A 266 -7.75 -24.41 -1.75
CA VAL A 266 -6.42 -24.83 -1.29
C VAL A 266 -5.41 -23.90 -1.92
N SER A 267 -4.52 -23.31 -1.10
CA SER A 267 -3.46 -22.44 -1.61
C SER A 267 -2.49 -23.24 -2.50
N PRO A 268 -1.70 -22.59 -3.37
CA PRO A 268 -0.67 -23.27 -4.15
C PRO A 268 0.38 -24.03 -3.30
N LEU A 269 0.48 -23.71 -2.00
CA LEU A 269 1.34 -24.40 -1.03
C LEU A 269 0.64 -25.55 -0.29
N GLY A 270 -0.60 -25.89 -0.66
CA GLY A 270 -1.37 -26.97 -0.04
C GLY A 270 -2.12 -26.58 1.23
N LEU A 271 -2.16 -25.30 1.62
CA LEU A 271 -2.88 -24.86 2.81
C LEU A 271 -4.38 -24.72 2.49
N PRO A 272 -5.28 -25.47 3.14
CA PRO A 272 -6.72 -25.26 2.99
C PRO A 272 -7.15 -23.95 3.64
N VAL A 273 -7.97 -23.17 2.93
CA VAL A 273 -8.53 -21.90 3.39
C VAL A 273 -10.05 -21.96 3.30
N VAL A 274 -10.72 -21.54 4.38
CA VAL A 274 -12.17 -21.50 4.50
C VAL A 274 -12.59 -20.10 4.93
N GLN A 275 -13.53 -19.47 4.23
CA GLN A 275 -14.09 -18.20 4.67
C GLN A 275 -15.05 -18.39 5.86
N PRO A 276 -14.76 -17.80 7.04
CA PRO A 276 -15.52 -18.04 8.26
C PRO A 276 -16.78 -17.17 8.38
N TYR A 277 -17.29 -16.63 7.27
CA TYR A 277 -18.37 -15.63 7.31
C TYR A 277 -19.73 -16.30 7.50
N ARG A 278 -20.18 -16.28 8.76
CA ARG A 278 -21.43 -16.84 9.24
C ARG A 278 -22.37 -15.75 9.75
N SER A 279 -23.68 -15.98 9.60
CA SER A 279 -24.75 -15.13 10.09
C SER A 279 -24.86 -15.29 11.60
N LYS A 280 -24.21 -14.38 12.33
CA LYS A 280 -24.11 -14.45 13.79
C LYS A 280 -25.46 -14.24 14.45
N ARG A 281 -25.82 -15.13 15.38
CA ARG A 281 -27.02 -14.99 16.21
C ARG A 281 -26.64 -14.30 17.52
N LYS A 282 -27.39 -13.25 17.87
CA LYS A 282 -27.27 -12.60 19.18
C LYS A 282 -28.28 -13.21 20.13
N HIS A 283 -27.87 -13.47 21.36
CA HIS A 283 -28.77 -13.88 22.43
C HIS A 283 -28.41 -13.12 23.70
N THR A 284 -29.40 -12.83 24.53
CA THR A 284 -29.20 -12.09 25.78
C THR A 284 -29.26 -13.04 26.95
N ILE A 285 -28.21 -13.03 27.77
CA ILE A 285 -28.13 -13.81 29.00
C ILE A 285 -28.34 -12.86 30.18
N ASN A 286 -29.34 -13.15 31.00
CA ASN A 286 -29.51 -12.45 32.27
C ASN A 286 -28.51 -13.03 33.28
N THR A 287 -27.59 -12.21 33.77
CA THR A 287 -26.68 -12.55 34.86
C THR A 287 -27.16 -11.89 36.15
N ILE A 288 -26.54 -12.22 37.28
CA ILE A 288 -26.81 -11.59 38.59
C ILE A 288 -26.61 -10.06 38.53
N LEU A 289 -25.66 -9.59 37.71
CA LEU A 289 -25.29 -8.17 37.63
C LEU A 289 -26.03 -7.40 36.53
N GLN A 290 -26.22 -8.01 35.37
CA GLN A 290 -26.75 -7.34 34.19
C GLN A 290 -27.22 -8.30 33.10
N LYS A 291 -27.90 -7.76 32.08
CA LYS A 291 -28.19 -8.48 30.85
C LYS A 291 -27.03 -8.34 29.88
N VAL A 292 -26.35 -9.44 29.56
CA VAL A 292 -25.22 -9.46 28.63
C VAL A 292 -25.70 -9.98 27.28
N THR A 293 -25.48 -9.23 26.21
CA THR A 293 -25.72 -9.71 24.84
C THR A 293 -24.48 -10.45 24.35
N MET A 294 -24.62 -11.76 24.19
CA MET A 294 -23.61 -12.65 23.65
C MET A 294 -23.87 -12.90 22.16
N ILE A 295 -22.83 -13.28 21.43
CA ILE A 295 -22.90 -13.56 20.00
C ILE A 295 -22.37 -14.97 19.77
N ASP A 296 -23.20 -15.85 19.23
CA ASP A 296 -22.78 -17.20 18.87
C ASP A 296 -21.78 -17.16 17.72
N ASN A 297 -20.72 -17.96 17.85
CA ASN A 297 -19.66 -18.10 16.86
C ASN A 297 -19.42 -19.60 16.60
N ASP A 298 -20.39 -20.23 15.95
CA ASP A 298 -20.39 -21.66 15.59
C ASP A 298 -20.37 -21.81 14.05
N ASP A 299 -19.61 -22.78 13.56
CA ASP A 299 -19.51 -23.14 12.14
C ASP A 299 -20.80 -23.74 11.58
N LYS A 300 -21.71 -24.19 12.45
CA LYS A 300 -23.06 -24.66 12.09
C LYS A 300 -24.04 -23.53 11.77
N LEU A 301 -23.67 -22.28 12.03
CA LEU A 301 -24.52 -21.14 11.70
C LEU A 301 -24.70 -21.01 10.18
N PRO A 302 -25.83 -20.45 9.72
CA PRO A 302 -26.02 -20.16 8.30
C PRO A 302 -24.93 -19.25 7.76
N ILE A 303 -24.61 -19.39 6.47
CA ILE A 303 -23.63 -18.54 5.80
C ILE A 303 -24.09 -17.08 5.73
N HIS A 304 -23.14 -16.15 5.86
CA HIS A 304 -23.40 -14.73 5.62
C HIS A 304 -23.17 -14.39 4.15
N LEU A 305 -24.21 -14.54 3.32
CA LEU A 305 -24.15 -14.43 1.85
C LEU A 305 -23.35 -13.23 1.34
N SER A 306 -23.66 -12.01 1.79
CA SER A 306 -23.01 -10.81 1.26
C SER A 306 -21.52 -10.71 1.61
N ARG A 307 -21.08 -11.31 2.73
CA ARG A 307 -19.69 -11.29 3.18
C ARG A 307 -18.83 -12.38 2.54
N GLN A 308 -19.44 -13.46 2.07
CA GLN A 308 -18.73 -14.45 1.25
C GLN A 308 -18.36 -13.86 -0.11
N LYS A 309 -19.21 -12.98 -0.63
CA LYS A 309 -19.01 -12.29 -1.91
C LYS A 309 -18.06 -11.09 -1.81
N SER A 310 -18.18 -10.26 -0.76
CA SER A 310 -17.43 -9.01 -0.60
C SER A 310 -15.99 -9.22 -0.14
#